data_AF-A0A7J6WNS1-F1
#
_entry.id   AF-A0A7J6WNS1-F1
#
_cell.length_a   1.000
_cell.length_b   1.000
_cell.length_c   1.000
_cell.angle_alpha   90.00
_cell.angle_beta   90.00
_cell.angle_gamma   90.00
#
_symmetry.space_group_name_H-M   'P 1'
#
loop_
_entity.id
_entity.type
_entity.pdbx_description
1 polymer ?
#
loop_
_entity_poly.entity_id
_entity_poly.type
_entity_poly.pdbx_seq_one_letter_code
_entity_poly.pdbx_strand_id
1 'polypeptide(L)'
;MASRGKVFTLAEVSKHNTSKDCWLVINNKVYDVTKFLEDHPGGDEVLLSATGKDATDDFKDIGHSNSAMEMMDEYYVGDFVTNASSAPMVSGGKVFTLAEVSKHNSLKDCWLVINEKVYDVTEFLEDHPGGDEVLLSATGKDATDDFKDIGHSNSAMAMMDEYYVGDFVTNASLEAVVDGLTGRDVAVEEFVPNSSSDSISRLFSELAREKPRPYSHAELMKFTENFSIKIGSGGFGDVYKGQFPDGVAVAVKVLKNSHPDVMEKQFVAEVSTMGRTYHRNLIKLYGFCYEDNIKALVYEYMENGSLDKVLFKNHFDLQWGKLYNIAIEIARGISYLHDSCHPQIIHHDIKPGNVLLDSKFSPKVIDFGIARLNRDLSQFTQTGIRGTYGYVAPEICLGMQAVSYKCDVYSFGMMLFDILGSKRKGAGQGWLPGEVRDKFQQKQLDTIIMDCGIVEEEDKVDAKTLSIVALLCAEHNPRNRPSMSTVVKMLEGEIPLWTPVDPFPYYDSSSESSTIGSSTRTRHRGHS
;
A
#
# COMPACT_ATOMS: atom_id res chain seq x y z
N MET A 1 -1.01 -31.61 35.68
CA MET A 1 0.04 -30.69 36.14
C MET A 1 1.15 -30.75 35.11
N ALA A 2 1.17 -29.82 34.15
CA ALA A 2 2.20 -29.78 33.11
C ALA A 2 3.49 -29.19 33.73
N SER A 3 4.62 -29.87 33.55
CA SER A 3 5.92 -29.38 34.00
C SER A 3 6.24 -28.06 33.29
N ARG A 4 6.51 -26.99 34.04
CA ARG A 4 7.08 -25.75 33.50
C ARG A 4 8.33 -26.11 32.69
N GLY A 5 8.35 -25.78 31.40
CA GLY A 5 9.56 -25.87 30.58
C GLY A 5 10.68 -25.05 31.21
N LYS A 6 11.92 -25.56 31.16
CA LYS A 6 13.09 -24.75 31.55
C LYS A 6 13.19 -23.57 30.58
N VAL A 7 13.55 -22.41 31.11
CA VAL A 7 13.75 -21.18 30.34
C VAL A 7 15.24 -20.90 30.29
N PHE A 8 15.75 -20.53 29.12
CA PHE A 8 17.18 -20.28 28.88
C PHE A 8 17.39 -18.90 28.25
N THR A 9 18.49 -18.25 28.66
CA THR A 9 19.01 -17.01 28.06
C THR A 9 20.08 -17.33 27.03
N LEU A 10 20.39 -16.36 26.15
CA LEU A 10 21.45 -16.57 25.14
C LEU A 10 22.83 -16.83 25.77
N ALA A 11 23.11 -16.20 26.92
CA ALA A 11 24.34 -16.42 27.67
C ALA A 11 24.44 -17.83 28.30
N GLU A 12 23.32 -18.51 28.50
CA GLU A 12 23.29 -19.90 28.95
C GLU A 12 23.47 -20.84 27.77
N VAL A 13 22.76 -20.60 26.66
CA VAL A 13 22.90 -21.39 25.42
C VAL A 13 24.31 -21.27 24.84
N SER A 14 24.95 -20.10 24.91
CA SER A 14 26.30 -19.87 24.39
C SER A 14 27.40 -20.68 25.11
N LYS A 15 27.11 -21.28 26.26
CA LYS A 15 28.03 -22.18 26.98
C LYS A 15 28.10 -23.57 26.34
N HIS A 16 27.08 -23.93 25.59
CA HIS A 16 26.93 -25.21 24.89
C HIS A 16 27.34 -25.03 23.43
N ASN A 17 28.63 -24.72 23.19
CA ASN A 17 29.16 -24.30 21.89
C ASN A 17 30.24 -25.24 21.30
N THR A 18 30.17 -26.53 21.62
CA THR A 18 31.18 -27.51 21.20
C THR A 18 30.55 -28.72 20.52
N SER A 19 31.34 -29.50 19.77
CA SER A 19 30.85 -30.72 19.12
C SER A 19 30.40 -31.84 20.06
N LYS A 20 30.65 -31.69 21.37
CA LYS A 20 30.19 -32.63 22.42
C LYS A 20 29.10 -32.05 23.31
N ASP A 21 28.72 -30.79 23.07
CA ASP A 21 27.74 -30.04 23.85
C ASP A 21 27.25 -28.87 22.98
N CYS A 22 26.23 -29.15 22.17
CA CYS A 22 25.85 -28.38 21.00
C CYS A 22 24.39 -27.95 21.07
N TRP A 23 24.15 -26.72 21.51
CA TRP A 23 22.80 -26.18 21.63
C TRP A 23 22.59 -24.98 20.70
N LEU A 24 21.37 -24.79 20.23
CA LEU A 24 21.01 -23.67 19.36
C LEU A 24 19.59 -23.19 19.63
N VAL A 25 19.31 -21.93 19.28
CA VAL A 25 17.97 -21.34 19.37
C VAL A 25 17.35 -21.25 17.99
N ILE A 26 16.11 -21.74 17.85
CA ILE A 26 15.27 -21.56 16.66
C ILE A 26 13.86 -21.20 17.13
N ASN A 27 13.29 -20.10 16.61
CA ASN A 27 11.91 -19.68 16.89
C ASN A 27 11.57 -19.61 18.39
N ASN A 28 12.45 -18.99 19.19
CA ASN A 28 12.33 -18.87 20.64
C ASN A 28 12.31 -20.21 21.42
N LYS A 29 12.86 -21.28 20.83
CA LYS A 29 13.05 -22.58 21.48
C LYS A 29 14.51 -22.99 21.44
N VAL A 30 14.96 -23.64 22.51
CA VAL A 30 16.32 -24.14 22.66
C VAL A 30 16.33 -25.64 22.39
N TYR A 31 17.28 -26.07 21.57
CA TYR A 31 17.45 -27.46 21.15
C TYR A 31 18.88 -27.94 21.46
N ASP A 32 19.00 -29.12 22.06
CA ASP A 32 20.28 -29.85 22.22
C ASP A 32 20.44 -30.81 21.04
N VAL A 33 21.16 -30.37 20.02
CA VAL A 33 21.37 -31.12 18.78
C VAL A 33 22.67 -31.93 18.80
N THR A 34 23.30 -32.09 19.96
CA THR A 34 24.59 -32.80 20.10
C THR A 34 24.56 -34.19 19.47
N LYS A 35 23.45 -34.91 19.61
CA LYS A 35 23.28 -36.26 19.05
C LYS A 35 22.88 -36.28 17.57
N PHE A 36 22.46 -35.14 17.03
CA PHE A 36 22.01 -34.98 15.65
C PHE A 36 23.11 -34.50 14.71
N LEU A 37 24.25 -34.03 15.26
CA LEU A 37 25.39 -33.52 14.49
C LEU A 37 25.84 -34.48 13.37
N GLU A 38 26.01 -35.76 13.70
CA GLU A 38 26.50 -36.79 12.75
C GLU A 38 25.43 -37.22 11.73
N ASP A 39 24.15 -37.02 12.06
CA ASP A 39 23.00 -37.41 11.23
C ASP A 39 22.48 -36.23 10.36
N HIS A 40 23.05 -35.04 10.52
CA HIS A 40 22.60 -33.84 9.82
C HIS A 40 22.95 -33.92 8.32
N PRO A 41 21.95 -33.82 7.40
CA PRO A 41 22.17 -33.99 5.96
C PRO A 41 23.13 -32.97 5.34
N GLY A 42 23.29 -31.80 5.97
CA GLY A 42 24.21 -30.74 5.54
C GLY A 42 25.62 -30.85 6.11
N GLY A 43 25.93 -31.92 6.86
CA GLY A 43 27.18 -32.06 7.61
C GLY A 43 27.16 -31.38 8.98
N ASP A 44 28.09 -31.77 9.85
CA ASP A 44 28.23 -31.30 11.23
C ASP A 44 28.78 -29.86 11.29
N GLU A 45 29.65 -29.46 10.36
CA GLU A 45 30.24 -28.11 10.28
C GLU A 45 29.18 -26.99 10.26
N VAL A 46 28.05 -27.22 9.59
CA VAL A 46 26.96 -26.24 9.48
C VAL A 46 26.32 -25.98 10.85
N LEU A 47 25.99 -27.05 11.57
CA LEU A 47 25.42 -26.94 12.92
C LEU A 47 26.44 -26.39 13.92
N LEU A 48 27.72 -26.78 13.81
CA LEU A 48 28.80 -26.26 14.65
C LEU A 48 28.99 -24.74 14.48
N SER A 49 28.77 -24.20 13.28
CA SER A 49 28.85 -22.75 13.03
C SER A 49 27.73 -21.95 13.69
N ALA A 50 26.56 -22.59 13.87
CA ALA A 50 25.35 -22.05 14.48
C ALA A 50 25.22 -22.34 15.98
N THR A 51 26.12 -23.16 16.53
CA THR A 51 26.06 -23.61 17.92
C THR A 51 26.32 -22.46 18.89
N GLY A 52 25.54 -22.41 19.98
CA GLY A 52 25.62 -21.41 21.03
C GLY A 52 24.97 -20.08 20.67
N LYS A 53 24.22 -20.01 19.56
CA LYS A 53 23.63 -18.80 18.99
C LYS A 53 22.13 -18.94 18.74
N ASP A 54 21.50 -17.81 18.41
CA ASP A 54 20.19 -17.80 17.76
C ASP A 54 20.36 -17.97 16.25
N ALA A 55 19.98 -19.16 15.79
CA ALA A 55 20.09 -19.61 14.40
C ALA A 55 18.74 -19.55 13.69
N THR A 56 17.77 -18.81 14.23
CA THR A 56 16.41 -18.72 13.69
C THR A 56 16.40 -18.25 12.23
N ASP A 57 17.23 -17.27 11.88
CA ASP A 57 17.25 -16.72 10.52
C ASP A 57 18.10 -17.60 9.58
N ASP A 58 19.22 -18.15 10.04
CA ASP A 58 20.00 -19.16 9.31
C ASP A 58 19.14 -20.37 8.93
N PHE A 59 18.25 -20.81 9.83
CA PHE A 59 17.33 -21.92 9.60
C PHE A 59 16.28 -21.60 8.51
N LYS A 60 15.79 -20.35 8.46
CA LYS A 60 14.82 -19.87 7.46
C LYS A 60 15.45 -19.68 6.09
N ASP A 61 16.66 -19.13 6.04
CA ASP A 61 17.36 -18.81 4.78
C ASP A 61 17.75 -20.07 3.99
N ILE A 62 18.05 -21.16 4.70
CA ILE A 62 18.35 -22.46 4.08
C ILE A 62 17.06 -23.14 3.54
N GLY A 63 15.87 -22.69 3.96
CA GLY A 63 14.59 -23.18 3.44
C GLY A 63 14.14 -24.53 3.99
N HIS A 64 14.49 -24.84 5.24
CA HIS A 64 14.03 -26.07 5.90
C HIS A 64 12.50 -26.15 5.94
N SER A 65 11.95 -27.32 5.62
CA SER A 65 10.50 -27.54 5.58
C SER A 65 9.88 -27.58 6.99
N ASN A 66 8.58 -27.34 7.10
CA ASN A 66 7.86 -27.47 8.37
C ASN A 66 7.99 -28.88 8.99
N SER A 67 8.11 -29.92 8.15
CA SER A 67 8.37 -31.29 8.59
C SER A 67 9.76 -31.49 9.20
N ALA A 68 10.75 -30.64 8.85
CA ALA A 68 12.06 -30.65 9.49
C ALA A 68 11.99 -30.09 10.92
N MET A 69 11.14 -29.08 11.17
CA MET A 69 10.89 -28.59 12.53
C MET A 69 10.18 -29.62 13.42
N GLU A 70 9.26 -30.42 12.88
CA GLU A 70 8.59 -31.49 13.65
C GLU A 70 9.57 -32.56 14.15
N MET A 71 10.66 -32.82 13.41
CA MET A 71 11.73 -33.72 13.87
C MET A 71 12.59 -33.11 14.98
N MET A 72 12.65 -31.78 15.07
CA MET A 72 13.46 -31.06 16.07
C MET A 72 12.85 -31.13 17.47
N ASP A 73 11.55 -31.44 17.59
CA ASP A 73 10.87 -31.57 18.89
C ASP A 73 11.50 -32.64 19.79
N GLU A 74 12.17 -33.66 19.22
CA GLU A 74 12.91 -34.68 19.98
C GLU A 74 14.14 -34.10 20.72
N TYR A 75 14.72 -33.02 20.20
CA TYR A 75 15.91 -32.36 20.72
C TYR A 75 15.59 -31.15 21.60
N TYR A 76 14.30 -30.86 21.83
CA TYR A 76 13.86 -29.70 22.59
C TYR A 76 14.27 -29.77 24.07
N VAL A 77 14.91 -28.71 24.57
CA VAL A 77 15.37 -28.64 25.97
C VAL A 77 14.68 -27.53 26.78
N GLY A 78 14.13 -26.50 26.15
CA GLY A 78 13.39 -25.44 26.83
C GLY A 78 13.07 -24.22 25.99
N ASP A 79 12.37 -23.25 26.59
CA ASP A 79 11.98 -22.02 25.92
C ASP A 79 13.11 -20.98 26.03
N PHE A 80 13.33 -20.23 24.96
CA PHE A 80 14.30 -19.13 24.93
C PHE A 80 13.60 -17.84 25.32
N VAL A 81 14.17 -17.12 26.28
CA VAL A 81 13.73 -15.77 26.63
C VAL A 81 14.80 -14.80 26.17
N THR A 82 14.44 -13.97 25.21
CA THR A 82 15.18 -12.76 24.91
C THR A 82 15.10 -11.86 26.14
N ASN A 83 16.21 -11.25 26.56
CA ASN A 83 16.18 -10.17 27.55
C ASN A 83 15.53 -8.90 26.95
N ALA A 84 14.38 -9.05 26.29
CA ALA A 84 13.51 -8.01 25.75
C ALA A 84 12.19 -8.02 26.53
N SER A 85 12.31 -7.99 27.87
CA SER A 85 11.24 -7.54 28.74
C SER A 85 11.85 -6.72 29.88
N SER A 86 12.33 -5.54 29.51
CA SER A 86 12.45 -4.42 30.41
C SER A 86 11.91 -3.20 29.67
N ALA A 87 10.94 -2.52 30.30
CA ALA A 87 10.62 -1.12 30.05
C ALA A 87 11.90 -0.31 29.77
N PRO A 88 11.84 0.79 28.99
CA PRO A 88 13.03 1.52 28.55
C PRO A 88 13.95 1.76 29.75
N MET A 89 15.03 0.97 29.82
CA MET A 89 16.11 1.27 30.72
C MET A 89 16.80 2.46 30.09
N VAL A 90 16.39 3.65 30.52
CA VAL A 90 17.21 4.85 30.46
C VAL A 90 18.46 4.51 31.27
N SER A 91 19.46 3.93 30.60
CA SER A 91 20.81 3.96 31.10
C SER A 91 21.18 5.45 31.20
N GLY A 92 21.88 5.87 32.25
CA GLY A 92 22.15 7.29 32.53
C GLY A 92 23.07 8.00 31.52
N GLY A 93 23.06 7.58 30.25
CA GLY A 93 23.73 8.22 29.12
C GLY A 93 22.99 9.48 28.67
N LYS A 94 23.71 10.35 27.95
CA LYS A 94 23.13 11.54 27.34
C LYS A 94 22.13 11.11 26.26
N VAL A 95 21.04 11.86 26.14
CA VAL A 95 20.02 11.63 25.12
C VAL A 95 20.13 12.73 24.08
N PHE A 96 20.02 12.38 22.80
CA PHE A 96 20.15 13.32 21.69
C PHE A 96 18.99 13.22 20.70
N THR A 97 18.58 14.37 20.20
CA THR A 97 17.63 14.51 19.09
C THR A 97 18.35 14.58 17.75
N LEU A 98 17.65 14.34 16.65
CA LEU A 98 18.24 14.48 15.30
C LEU A 98 18.75 15.91 15.05
N ALA A 99 18.07 16.92 15.61
CA ALA A 99 18.50 18.31 15.50
C ALA A 99 19.85 18.57 16.22
N GLU A 100 20.16 17.84 17.28
CA GLU A 100 21.44 17.92 17.97
C GLU A 100 22.52 17.17 17.21
N VAL A 101 22.24 15.93 16.78
CA VAL A 101 23.19 15.13 15.98
C VAL A 101 23.53 15.83 14.67
N SER A 102 22.56 16.49 14.02
CA SER A 102 22.78 17.22 12.75
C SER A 102 23.77 18.38 12.82
N LYS A 103 24.14 18.84 14.02
CA LYS A 103 25.18 19.88 14.23
C LYS A 103 26.60 19.33 14.06
N HIS A 104 26.76 18.02 14.24
CA HIS A 104 28.03 17.29 14.15
C HIS A 104 28.14 16.65 12.77
N ASN A 105 28.31 17.48 11.74
CA ASN A 105 28.19 17.10 10.32
C ASN A 105 29.45 17.34 9.47
N SER A 106 30.64 17.31 10.09
CA SER A 106 31.90 17.64 9.43
C SER A 106 32.98 16.57 9.65
N LEU A 107 34.03 16.58 8.82
CA LEU A 107 35.18 15.67 8.95
C LEU A 107 35.95 15.81 10.28
N LYS A 108 35.72 16.88 11.05
CA LYS A 108 36.34 17.10 12.36
C LYS A 108 35.37 16.96 13.53
N ASP A 109 34.12 16.63 13.23
CA ASP A 109 33.01 16.54 14.17
C ASP A 109 31.88 15.74 13.52
N CYS A 110 32.00 14.40 13.57
CA CYS A 110 31.27 13.46 12.74
C CYS A 110 30.43 12.49 13.58
N TRP A 111 29.15 12.79 13.74
CA TRP A 111 28.24 11.92 14.50
C TRP A 111 27.18 11.30 13.61
N LEU A 112 26.70 10.12 13.98
CA LEU A 112 25.67 9.40 13.23
C LEU A 112 24.77 8.60 14.17
N VAL A 113 23.54 8.34 13.72
CA VAL A 113 22.58 7.50 14.44
C VAL A 113 22.47 6.16 13.74
N ILE A 114 22.61 5.07 14.50
CA ILE A 114 22.36 3.71 14.05
C ILE A 114 21.58 2.97 15.14
N ASN A 115 20.44 2.38 14.79
CA ASN A 115 19.60 1.57 15.69
C ASN A 115 19.31 2.29 17.02
N GLU A 116 18.84 3.54 16.95
CA GLU A 116 18.48 4.38 18.11
C GLU A 116 19.64 4.72 19.05
N LYS A 117 20.89 4.57 18.60
CA LYS A 117 22.10 4.99 19.33
C LYS A 117 22.89 6.02 18.54
N VAL A 118 23.53 6.94 19.24
CA VAL A 118 24.38 7.99 18.66
C VAL A 118 25.85 7.63 18.87
N TYR A 119 26.62 7.77 17.81
CA TYR A 119 28.05 7.46 17.77
C TYR A 119 28.84 8.68 17.29
N ASP A 120 29.93 9.00 17.97
CA ASP A 120 30.95 9.96 17.52
C ASP A 120 32.07 9.18 16.83
N VAL A 121 32.04 9.16 15.50
CA VAL A 121 32.98 8.40 14.68
C VAL A 121 34.09 9.29 14.12
N THR A 122 34.30 10.49 14.70
CA THR A 122 35.29 11.46 14.21
C THR A 122 36.69 10.86 14.11
N GLU A 123 37.11 10.08 15.10
CA GLU A 123 38.43 9.42 15.11
C GLU A 123 38.49 8.15 14.25
N PHE A 124 37.33 7.59 13.86
CA PHE A 124 37.23 6.37 13.05
C PHE A 124 37.18 6.65 11.53
N LEU A 125 37.00 7.91 11.13
CA LEU A 125 36.88 8.30 9.72
C LEU A 125 38.06 7.81 8.85
N GLU A 126 39.30 7.92 9.37
CA GLU A 126 40.51 7.52 8.63
C GLU A 126 40.71 5.99 8.56
N ASP A 127 40.11 5.25 9.50
CA ASP A 127 40.22 3.79 9.61
C ASP A 127 39.06 3.04 8.96
N HIS A 128 38.05 3.77 8.45
CA HIS A 128 36.86 3.17 7.84
C HIS A 128 37.21 2.48 6.50
N PRO A 129 36.93 1.16 6.33
CA PRO A 129 37.31 0.40 5.13
C PRO A 129 36.71 0.92 3.82
N GLY A 130 35.58 1.63 3.89
CA GLY A 130 34.89 2.23 2.75
C GLY A 130 35.35 3.65 2.40
N GLY A 131 36.33 4.20 3.12
CA GLY A 131 36.75 5.60 3.00
C GLY A 131 35.87 6.57 3.80
N ASP A 132 36.38 7.78 3.99
CA ASP A 132 35.77 8.87 4.74
C ASP A 132 34.56 9.50 4.01
N GLU A 133 34.56 9.52 2.67
CA GLU A 133 33.45 10.03 1.85
C GLU A 133 32.11 9.32 2.13
N VAL A 134 32.15 8.01 2.43
CA VAL A 134 30.94 7.21 2.70
C VAL A 134 30.33 7.63 4.04
N LEU A 135 31.15 7.74 5.09
CA LEU A 135 30.69 8.19 6.40
C LEU A 135 30.24 9.66 6.35
N LEU A 136 30.91 10.51 5.58
CA LEU A 136 30.55 11.91 5.41
C LEU A 136 29.15 12.11 4.82
N SER A 137 28.71 11.19 3.94
CA SER A 137 27.37 11.21 3.37
C SER A 137 26.26 10.90 4.39
N ALA A 138 26.60 10.15 5.44
CA ALA A 138 25.75 9.69 6.52
C ALA A 138 25.83 10.57 7.79
N THR A 139 26.85 11.43 7.88
CA THR A 139 27.07 12.29 9.05
C THR A 139 25.90 13.24 9.31
N GLY A 140 25.55 13.38 10.60
CA GLY A 140 24.49 14.26 11.08
C GLY A 140 23.08 13.73 10.82
N LYS A 141 22.96 12.47 10.41
CA LYS A 141 21.69 11.83 10.03
C LYS A 141 21.45 10.52 10.79
N ASP A 142 20.24 10.01 10.63
CA ASP A 142 19.93 8.61 10.91
C ASP A 142 20.34 7.74 9.74
N ALA A 143 21.44 7.01 9.94
CA ALA A 143 22.09 6.15 8.97
C ALA A 143 21.73 4.67 9.19
N THR A 144 20.67 4.38 9.96
CA THR A 144 20.27 3.01 10.31
C THR A 144 19.98 2.16 9.07
N ASP A 145 19.29 2.73 8.07
CA ASP A 145 18.94 2.01 6.84
C ASP A 145 20.18 1.87 5.93
N ASP A 146 20.99 2.93 5.81
CA ASP A 146 22.26 2.90 5.05
C ASP A 146 23.22 1.83 5.60
N PHE A 147 23.30 1.70 6.93
CA PHE A 147 24.11 0.69 7.60
C PHE A 147 23.65 -0.74 7.27
N LYS A 148 22.32 -0.96 7.20
CA LYS A 148 21.70 -2.26 6.87
C LYS A 148 21.85 -2.62 5.40
N ASP A 149 21.64 -1.66 4.50
CA ASP A 149 21.69 -1.86 3.05
C ASP A 149 23.09 -2.24 2.55
N ILE A 150 24.14 -1.74 3.21
CA ILE A 150 25.54 -2.09 2.91
C ILE A 150 25.90 -3.50 3.43
N GLY A 151 25.09 -4.08 4.33
CA GLY A 151 25.28 -5.44 4.83
C GLY A 151 26.35 -5.58 5.92
N HIS A 152 26.54 -4.55 6.74
CA HIS A 152 27.47 -4.61 7.87
C HIS A 152 27.06 -5.71 8.87
N SER A 153 28.04 -6.50 9.33
CA SER A 153 27.79 -7.60 10.26
C SER A 153 27.49 -7.11 11.68
N ASN A 154 26.83 -7.95 12.48
CA ASN A 154 26.64 -7.71 13.92
C ASN A 154 27.98 -7.57 14.69
N SER A 155 29.08 -8.12 14.15
CA SER A 155 30.44 -7.90 14.69
C SER A 155 30.99 -6.51 14.37
N ALA A 156 30.62 -5.90 13.24
CA ALA A 156 30.95 -4.50 12.95
C ALA A 156 30.21 -3.55 13.89
N MET A 157 28.94 -3.87 14.23
CA MET A 157 28.19 -3.14 15.27
C MET A 157 28.85 -3.21 16.65
N ALA A 158 29.42 -4.35 17.02
CA ALA A 158 30.10 -4.49 18.32
C ALA A 158 31.38 -3.64 18.43
N MET A 159 32.05 -3.35 17.31
CA MET A 159 33.19 -2.42 17.28
C MET A 159 32.76 -0.96 17.44
N MET A 160 31.51 -0.63 17.09
CA MET A 160 30.96 0.73 17.20
C MET A 160 30.67 1.15 18.65
N ASP A 161 30.57 0.19 19.59
CA ASP A 161 30.31 0.48 21.00
C ASP A 161 31.40 1.35 21.65
N GLU A 162 32.63 1.37 21.11
CA GLU A 162 33.72 2.25 21.57
C GLU A 162 33.44 3.74 21.26
N TYR A 163 32.65 4.01 20.22
CA TYR A 163 32.31 5.35 19.73
C TYR A 163 30.95 5.85 20.24
N TYR A 164 30.28 5.08 21.10
CA TYR A 164 28.95 5.41 21.60
C TYR A 164 28.96 6.65 22.50
N VAL A 165 28.09 7.62 22.19
CA VAL A 165 27.99 8.87 22.96
C VAL A 165 26.65 9.06 23.66
N GLY A 166 25.61 8.33 23.26
CA GLY A 166 24.30 8.38 23.92
C GLY A 166 23.15 7.79 23.11
N ASP A 167 21.96 7.86 23.69
CA ASP A 167 20.75 7.30 23.09
C ASP A 167 20.06 8.34 22.18
N PHE A 168 19.55 7.87 21.05
CA PHE A 168 18.79 8.69 20.11
C PHE A 168 17.30 8.59 20.43
N VAL A 169 16.65 9.76 20.55
CA VAL A 169 15.20 9.82 20.73
C VAL A 169 14.54 10.46 19.51
N THR A 170 13.54 9.76 18.99
CA THR A 170 12.64 10.34 17.98
C THR A 170 11.60 11.23 18.65
N ASN A 171 10.99 12.14 17.89
CA ASN A 171 9.88 12.94 18.40
C ASN A 171 8.70 12.05 18.88
N ALA A 172 8.51 10.87 18.29
CA ALA A 172 7.51 9.89 18.73
C ALA A 172 7.89 9.22 20.07
N SER A 173 9.18 9.00 20.31
CA SER A 173 9.68 8.43 21.57
C SER A 173 9.62 9.45 22.72
N LEU A 174 9.81 10.75 22.45
CA LEU A 174 9.61 11.84 23.40
C LEU A 174 8.15 11.93 23.88
N GLU A 175 7.18 11.75 22.98
CA GLU A 175 5.76 11.65 23.32
C GLU A 175 5.48 10.45 24.24
N ALA A 176 6.10 9.28 23.95
CA ALA A 176 5.95 8.08 24.77
C ALA A 176 6.63 8.15 26.16
N VAL A 177 7.75 8.87 26.31
CA VAL A 177 8.40 9.09 27.62
C VAL A 177 7.59 10.07 28.48
N VAL A 178 6.93 11.05 27.88
CA VAL A 178 6.00 11.97 28.56
C VAL A 178 4.74 11.22 29.03
N ASP A 179 4.22 10.29 28.23
CA ASP A 179 3.11 9.40 28.59
C ASP A 179 3.48 8.41 29.70
N GLY A 180 4.73 7.93 29.74
CA GLY A 180 5.18 6.94 30.72
C GLY A 180 5.40 7.46 32.15
N LEU A 181 5.60 8.77 32.35
CA LEU A 181 5.92 9.34 33.67
C LEU A 181 4.74 10.00 34.38
N THR A 182 3.58 10.13 33.75
CA THR A 182 2.43 10.84 34.33
C THR A 182 1.16 9.97 34.32
N GLY A 183 1.15 8.96 35.20
CA GLY A 183 -0.06 8.21 35.57
C GLY A 183 -1.07 9.04 36.38
N ARG A 184 -1.49 10.20 35.84
CA ARG A 184 -2.64 10.97 36.30
C ARG A 184 -3.35 11.49 35.06
N ASP A 185 -4.68 11.41 35.06
CA ASP A 185 -5.56 12.10 34.12
C ASP A 185 -5.09 13.55 33.93
N VAL A 186 -4.34 13.80 32.87
CA VAL A 186 -4.15 15.14 32.32
C VAL A 186 -4.92 15.09 31.03
N ALA A 187 -6.05 15.78 31.01
CA ALA A 187 -6.66 16.22 29.77
C ALA A 187 -5.52 16.69 28.87
N VAL A 188 -5.44 16.20 27.64
CA VAL A 188 -4.58 16.83 26.64
C VAL A 188 -5.11 18.26 26.58
N GLU A 189 -4.47 19.19 27.30
CA GLU A 189 -4.60 20.58 26.96
C GLU A 189 -4.00 20.63 25.58
N GLU A 190 -4.88 20.61 24.57
CA GLU A 190 -4.58 21.13 23.26
C GLU A 190 -3.67 22.33 23.48
N PHE A 191 -2.54 22.39 22.79
CA PHE A 191 -1.77 23.61 22.73
C PHE A 191 -2.69 24.67 22.10
N VAL A 192 -3.48 25.34 22.93
CA VAL A 192 -4.25 26.51 22.59
C VAL A 192 -3.20 27.62 22.66
N PRO A 193 -2.71 28.11 21.52
CA PRO A 193 -1.84 29.26 21.56
C PRO A 193 -2.67 30.37 22.18
N ASN A 194 -2.18 30.94 23.29
CA ASN A 194 -2.67 32.21 23.81
C ASN A 194 -2.28 33.31 22.80
N SER A 195 -2.91 33.28 21.64
CA SER A 195 -2.89 34.33 20.66
C SER A 195 -4.35 34.75 20.49
N SER A 196 -4.65 35.98 20.86
CA SER A 196 -5.94 36.65 20.64
C SER A 196 -6.22 36.93 19.15
N SER A 197 -5.58 36.18 18.25
CA SER A 197 -5.73 36.29 16.81
C SER A 197 -6.62 35.15 16.32
N ASP A 198 -7.87 35.47 16.03
CA ASP A 198 -8.84 34.57 15.38
C ASP A 198 -8.24 33.88 14.14
N SER A 199 -7.33 34.55 13.43
CA SER A 199 -6.64 34.02 12.27
C SER A 199 -5.71 32.85 12.60
N ILE A 200 -5.00 32.90 13.73
CA ILE A 200 -4.08 31.84 14.16
C ILE A 200 -4.85 30.64 14.73
N SER A 201 -5.93 30.87 15.49
CA SER A 201 -6.80 29.79 15.95
C SER A 201 -7.48 29.06 14.79
N ARG A 202 -7.93 29.80 13.76
CA ARG A 202 -8.43 29.21 12.51
C ARG A 202 -7.36 28.40 11.80
N LEU A 203 -6.14 28.93 11.68
CA LEU A 203 -5.02 28.22 11.06
C LEU A 203 -4.71 26.89 11.78
N PHE A 204 -4.62 26.89 13.11
CA PHE A 204 -4.39 25.64 13.85
C PHE A 204 -5.55 24.65 13.71
N SER A 205 -6.79 25.14 13.67
CA SER A 205 -7.96 24.31 13.39
C SER A 205 -7.94 23.72 11.98
N GLU A 206 -7.46 24.47 10.99
CA GLU A 206 -7.29 24.01 9.61
C GLU A 206 -6.18 22.96 9.49
N LEU A 207 -5.04 23.18 10.15
CA LEU A 207 -3.92 22.24 10.19
C LEU A 207 -4.29 20.94 10.92
N ALA A 208 -5.04 21.01 12.03
CA ALA A 208 -5.56 19.84 12.72
C ALA A 208 -6.56 19.02 11.88
N ARG A 209 -7.18 19.62 10.85
CA ARG A 209 -8.10 18.95 9.91
C ARG A 209 -7.39 18.33 8.70
N GLU A 210 -6.06 18.40 8.62
CA GLU A 210 -5.31 17.77 7.54
C GLU A 210 -5.20 16.24 7.72
N LYS A 211 -5.25 15.75 8.96
CA LYS A 211 -5.28 14.31 9.25
C LYS A 211 -6.71 13.82 9.51
N PRO A 212 -7.06 12.58 9.15
CA PRO A 212 -8.33 11.98 9.54
C PRO A 212 -8.45 11.93 11.06
N ARG A 213 -9.52 12.52 11.61
CA ARG A 213 -9.78 12.50 13.07
C ARG A 213 -10.78 11.41 13.47
N PRO A 214 -10.69 10.88 14.70
CA PRO A 214 -11.74 10.02 15.24
C PRO A 214 -13.01 10.82 15.50
N TYR A 215 -14.16 10.20 15.23
CA TYR A 215 -15.50 10.70 15.51
C TYR A 215 -16.27 9.67 16.34
N SER A 216 -17.14 10.16 17.21
CA SER A 216 -18.11 9.34 17.92
C SER A 216 -19.33 9.01 17.07
N HIS A 217 -20.05 7.93 17.41
CA HIS A 217 -21.33 7.61 16.76
C HIS A 217 -22.35 8.75 16.93
N ALA A 218 -22.36 9.41 18.08
CA ALA A 218 -23.23 10.55 18.35
C ALA A 218 -22.97 11.74 17.40
N GLU A 219 -21.71 12.02 17.10
CA GLU A 219 -21.34 13.02 16.10
C GLU A 219 -21.79 12.62 14.70
N LEU A 220 -21.61 11.36 14.30
CA LEU A 220 -22.09 10.89 13.00
C LEU A 220 -23.61 11.01 12.85
N MET A 221 -24.37 10.67 13.90
CA MET A 221 -25.82 10.89 13.94
C MET A 221 -26.16 12.36 13.77
N LYS A 222 -25.43 13.28 14.42
CA LYS A 222 -25.63 14.71 14.25
C LYS A 222 -25.31 15.17 12.83
N PHE A 223 -24.20 14.75 12.25
CA PHE A 223 -23.80 15.15 10.90
C PHE A 223 -24.76 14.66 9.82
N THR A 224 -25.39 13.50 10.03
CA THR A 224 -26.23 12.83 9.03
C THR A 224 -27.72 12.92 9.32
N GLU A 225 -28.13 13.72 10.30
CA GLU A 225 -29.51 13.80 10.79
C GLU A 225 -30.11 12.41 11.07
N ASN A 226 -29.40 11.61 11.88
CA ASN A 226 -29.69 10.20 12.16
C ASN A 226 -29.72 9.32 10.88
N PHE A 227 -28.71 9.49 10.02
CA PHE A 227 -28.55 8.71 8.78
C PHE A 227 -29.77 8.80 7.84
N SER A 228 -30.39 9.99 7.74
CA SER A 228 -31.67 10.18 7.05
C SER A 228 -31.60 10.05 5.53
N ILE A 229 -30.50 10.47 4.92
CA ILE A 229 -30.34 10.50 3.45
C ILE A 229 -29.29 9.47 3.01
N LYS A 230 -29.75 8.29 2.58
CA LYS A 230 -28.89 7.27 1.96
C LYS A 230 -28.62 7.61 0.49
N ILE A 231 -27.35 7.74 0.12
CA ILE A 231 -26.89 8.11 -1.23
C ILE A 231 -26.23 6.95 -1.99
N GLY A 232 -25.86 5.87 -1.28
CA GLY A 232 -25.26 4.69 -1.87
C GLY A 232 -25.40 3.46 -0.97
N SER A 233 -25.35 2.29 -1.58
CA SER A 233 -25.33 1.00 -0.89
C SER A 233 -24.59 -0.01 -1.78
N GLY A 234 -23.63 -0.73 -1.20
CA GLY A 234 -22.86 -1.76 -1.90
C GLY A 234 -22.33 -2.83 -0.96
N GLY A 235 -21.44 -3.69 -1.47
CA GLY A 235 -20.80 -4.77 -0.70
C GLY A 235 -19.94 -4.27 0.47
N PHE A 236 -19.45 -3.03 0.38
CA PHE A 236 -18.59 -2.42 1.39
C PHE A 236 -19.33 -1.58 2.44
N GLY A 237 -20.64 -1.36 2.30
CA GLY A 237 -21.36 -0.50 3.23
C GLY A 237 -22.58 0.22 2.66
N ASP A 238 -23.22 1.01 3.52
CA ASP A 238 -24.18 2.05 3.15
C ASP A 238 -23.51 3.42 3.26
N VAL A 239 -23.82 4.33 2.34
CA VAL A 239 -23.28 5.69 2.33
C VAL A 239 -24.40 6.68 2.54
N TYR A 240 -24.21 7.58 3.49
CA TYR A 240 -25.17 8.61 3.88
C TYR A 240 -24.62 10.00 3.61
N LYS A 241 -25.47 10.91 3.15
CA LYS A 241 -25.12 12.33 3.06
C LYS A 241 -25.21 12.96 4.44
N GLY A 242 -24.26 13.84 4.75
CA GLY A 242 -24.29 14.66 5.95
C GLY A 242 -23.66 16.02 5.72
N GLN A 243 -23.56 16.78 6.82
CA GLN A 243 -22.94 18.08 6.85
C GLN A 243 -22.24 18.29 8.21
N PHE A 244 -21.02 18.83 8.18
CA PHE A 244 -20.35 19.30 9.39
C PHE A 244 -21.01 20.60 9.92
N PRO A 245 -20.78 20.96 11.20
CA PRO A 245 -21.37 22.18 11.78
C PRO A 245 -21.00 23.48 11.07
N ASP A 246 -19.87 23.51 10.35
CA ASP A 246 -19.41 24.64 9.56
C ASP A 246 -19.99 24.66 8.12
N GLY A 247 -20.89 23.74 7.80
CA GLY A 247 -21.60 23.69 6.53
C GLY A 247 -20.92 22.84 5.46
N VAL A 248 -19.75 22.26 5.72
CA VAL A 248 -19.06 21.38 4.77
C VAL A 248 -19.85 20.09 4.58
N ALA A 249 -20.23 19.79 3.33
CA ALA A 249 -20.95 18.56 2.99
C ALA A 249 -20.03 17.33 3.07
N VAL A 250 -20.54 16.23 3.62
CA VAL A 250 -19.80 14.98 3.83
C VAL A 250 -20.56 13.75 3.37
N ALA A 251 -19.82 12.69 3.08
CA ALA A 251 -20.36 11.35 2.84
C ALA A 251 -19.88 10.40 3.95
N VAL A 252 -20.81 9.82 4.70
CA VAL A 252 -20.52 8.87 5.78
C VAL A 252 -20.76 7.45 5.28
N LYS A 253 -19.69 6.70 5.01
CA LYS A 253 -19.70 5.28 4.61
C LYS A 253 -19.72 4.42 5.87
N VAL A 254 -20.88 3.85 6.19
CA VAL A 254 -21.06 2.89 7.28
C VAL A 254 -20.77 1.50 6.73
N LEU A 255 -19.73 0.84 7.27
CA LEU A 255 -19.30 -0.48 6.82
C LEU A 255 -20.33 -1.53 7.30
N LYS A 256 -20.68 -2.46 6.40
CA LYS A 256 -21.62 -3.56 6.71
C LYS A 256 -20.88 -4.76 7.28
N ASN A 257 -21.58 -5.54 8.11
CA ASN A 257 -21.13 -6.78 8.74
C ASN A 257 -20.70 -7.88 7.74
N SER A 258 -19.52 -7.72 7.15
CA SER A 258 -18.70 -8.81 6.64
C SER A 258 -18.03 -9.54 7.82
N HIS A 259 -17.35 -10.66 7.57
CA HIS A 259 -16.59 -11.37 8.60
C HIS A 259 -15.68 -10.36 9.36
N PRO A 260 -15.70 -10.31 10.71
CA PRO A 260 -15.05 -9.25 11.49
C PRO A 260 -13.62 -8.94 11.05
N ASP A 261 -12.80 -9.98 10.86
CA ASP A 261 -11.40 -9.85 10.42
C ASP A 261 -11.24 -9.19 9.04
N VAL A 262 -12.19 -9.40 8.12
CA VAL A 262 -12.15 -8.81 6.78
C VAL A 262 -12.52 -7.33 6.85
N MET A 263 -13.54 -6.99 7.64
CA MET A 263 -13.97 -5.61 7.85
C MET A 263 -12.86 -4.80 8.52
N GLU A 264 -12.26 -5.33 9.58
CA GLU A 264 -11.17 -4.67 10.29
C GLU A 264 -9.97 -4.43 9.36
N LYS A 265 -9.57 -5.43 8.57
CA LYS A 265 -8.50 -5.27 7.58
C LYS A 265 -8.83 -4.19 6.54
N GLN A 266 -10.07 -4.14 6.03
CA GLN A 266 -10.49 -3.11 5.08
C GLN A 266 -10.47 -1.72 5.71
N PHE A 267 -10.98 -1.59 6.93
CA PHE A 267 -10.98 -0.34 7.68
C PHE A 267 -9.56 0.16 7.92
N VAL A 268 -8.68 -0.70 8.44
CA VAL A 268 -7.28 -0.36 8.70
C VAL A 268 -6.56 0.01 7.42
N ALA A 269 -6.75 -0.74 6.32
CA ALA A 269 -6.16 -0.42 5.02
C ALA A 269 -6.61 0.97 4.52
N GLU A 270 -7.91 1.25 4.57
CA GLU A 270 -8.48 2.51 4.07
C GLU A 270 -8.00 3.71 4.94
N VAL A 271 -8.04 3.60 6.27
CA VAL A 271 -7.58 4.68 7.18
C VAL A 271 -6.06 4.89 7.09
N SER A 272 -5.27 3.82 7.10
CA SER A 272 -3.79 3.93 7.07
C SER A 272 -3.26 4.45 5.74
N THR A 273 -3.94 4.11 4.64
CA THR A 273 -3.58 4.60 3.30
C THR A 273 -4.04 6.05 3.13
N MET A 274 -5.31 6.34 3.41
CA MET A 274 -5.88 7.68 3.20
C MET A 274 -5.40 8.72 4.20
N GLY A 275 -4.96 8.31 5.39
CA GLY A 275 -4.31 9.20 6.35
C GLY A 275 -2.94 9.70 5.91
N ARG A 276 -2.36 9.13 4.84
CA ARG A 276 -1.02 9.45 4.32
C ARG A 276 -1.04 10.05 2.91
N THR A 277 -2.21 10.13 2.27
CA THR A 277 -2.34 10.62 0.90
C THR A 277 -3.02 11.98 0.89
N TYR A 278 -2.47 12.90 0.10
CA TYR A 278 -3.09 14.19 -0.14
C TYR A 278 -2.84 14.61 -1.59
N HIS A 279 -3.88 14.48 -2.40
CA HIS A 279 -3.81 14.83 -3.82
C HIS A 279 -5.18 15.26 -4.33
N ARG A 280 -5.23 16.24 -5.25
CA ARG A 280 -6.49 16.81 -5.74
C ARG A 280 -7.41 15.77 -6.40
N ASN A 281 -6.82 14.75 -7.02
CA ASN A 281 -7.54 13.66 -7.71
C ASN A 281 -7.69 12.38 -6.86
N LEU A 282 -7.48 12.47 -5.55
CA LEU A 282 -7.83 11.44 -4.59
C LEU A 282 -8.90 11.99 -3.64
N ILE A 283 -9.77 11.11 -3.15
CA ILE A 283 -10.81 11.50 -2.19
C ILE A 283 -10.19 11.90 -0.86
N LYS A 284 -10.69 12.96 -0.21
CA LYS A 284 -10.27 13.33 1.14
C LYS A 284 -11.06 12.55 2.18
N LEU A 285 -10.34 11.82 3.04
CA LEU A 285 -10.88 11.24 4.27
C LEU A 285 -10.80 12.30 5.37
N TYR A 286 -11.93 12.79 5.86
CA TYR A 286 -11.99 13.72 6.98
C TYR A 286 -11.85 13.05 8.35
N GLY A 287 -12.20 11.77 8.44
CA GLY A 287 -12.11 11.03 9.70
C GLY A 287 -12.86 9.71 9.68
N PHE A 288 -12.94 9.08 10.84
CA PHE A 288 -13.45 7.72 10.99
C PHE A 288 -14.14 7.53 12.34
N CYS A 289 -14.99 6.52 12.45
CA CYS A 289 -15.59 6.06 13.70
C CYS A 289 -15.37 4.56 13.82
N TYR A 290 -14.87 4.11 14.97
CA TYR A 290 -14.63 2.69 15.26
C TYR A 290 -15.22 2.34 16.64
N GLU A 291 -16.54 2.36 16.76
CA GLU A 291 -17.25 1.96 17.98
C GLU A 291 -17.93 0.60 17.81
N ASP A 292 -18.25 -0.11 18.87
CA ASP A 292 -18.82 -1.48 18.80
C ASP A 292 -20.09 -1.56 17.95
N ASN A 293 -20.89 -0.50 17.98
CA ASN A 293 -22.16 -0.42 17.25
C ASN A 293 -22.01 0.08 15.80
N ILE A 294 -20.89 0.72 15.47
CA ILE A 294 -20.71 1.36 14.16
C ILE A 294 -19.24 1.48 13.78
N LYS A 295 -18.91 0.97 12.59
CA LYS A 295 -17.65 1.24 11.89
C LYS A 295 -17.96 2.12 10.69
N ALA A 296 -17.39 3.32 10.63
CA ALA A 296 -17.70 4.27 9.56
C ALA A 296 -16.51 5.14 9.16
N LEU A 297 -16.54 5.62 7.93
CA LEU A 297 -15.55 6.51 7.33
C LEU A 297 -16.25 7.77 6.81
N VAL A 298 -15.66 8.94 7.04
CA VAL A 298 -16.23 10.25 6.70
C VAL A 298 -15.40 10.90 5.61
N TYR A 299 -15.98 11.02 4.41
CA TYR A 299 -15.35 11.57 3.21
C TYR A 299 -15.91 12.93 2.85
N GLU A 300 -15.19 13.66 1.99
CA GLU A 300 -15.80 14.74 1.21
C GLU A 300 -16.96 14.22 0.35
N TYR A 301 -18.01 15.04 0.24
CA TYR A 301 -19.17 14.71 -0.58
C TYR A 301 -18.93 15.09 -2.04
N MET A 302 -19.33 14.21 -2.96
CA MET A 302 -19.12 14.36 -4.40
C MET A 302 -20.46 14.42 -5.12
N GLU A 303 -20.83 15.58 -5.66
CA GLU A 303 -22.20 15.89 -6.08
C GLU A 303 -22.66 15.11 -7.31
N ASN A 304 -21.76 14.82 -8.25
CA ASN A 304 -22.10 14.16 -9.51
C ASN A 304 -21.97 12.63 -9.43
N GLY A 305 -21.65 12.08 -8.27
CA GLY A 305 -21.56 10.64 -8.05
C GLY A 305 -20.40 10.00 -8.81
N SER A 306 -20.54 8.72 -9.16
CA SER A 306 -19.48 7.90 -9.74
C SER A 306 -19.41 7.98 -11.27
N LEU A 307 -18.21 7.83 -11.83
CA LEU A 307 -17.96 7.92 -13.26
C LEU A 307 -18.72 6.85 -14.06
N ASP A 308 -18.93 5.65 -13.55
CA ASP A 308 -19.76 4.62 -14.19
C ASP A 308 -21.20 5.10 -14.49
N LYS A 309 -21.79 5.90 -13.60
CA LYS A 309 -23.13 6.48 -13.81
C LYS A 309 -23.12 7.52 -14.92
N VAL A 310 -22.01 8.23 -15.08
CA VAL A 310 -21.81 9.18 -16.16
C VAL A 310 -21.64 8.45 -17.49
N LEU A 311 -20.79 7.42 -17.55
CA LEU A 311 -20.45 6.71 -18.78
C LEU A 311 -21.58 5.80 -19.28
N PHE A 312 -22.28 5.07 -18.40
CA PHE A 312 -23.18 3.99 -18.82
C PHE A 312 -24.66 4.27 -18.60
N LYS A 313 -25.01 5.19 -17.70
CA LYS A 313 -26.40 5.51 -17.39
C LYS A 313 -26.88 6.82 -18.02
N ASN A 314 -26.03 7.47 -18.82
CA ASN A 314 -26.31 8.70 -19.57
C ASN A 314 -27.00 9.77 -18.73
N HIS A 315 -26.62 9.88 -17.45
CA HIS A 315 -27.19 10.90 -16.56
C HIS A 315 -26.74 12.32 -16.92
N PHE A 316 -25.65 12.45 -17.69
CA PHE A 316 -25.06 13.73 -18.07
C PHE A 316 -24.66 13.71 -19.55
N ASP A 317 -25.00 14.77 -20.28
CA ASP A 317 -24.54 14.98 -21.66
C ASP A 317 -23.18 15.71 -21.65
N LEU A 318 -22.14 15.03 -21.17
CA LEU A 318 -20.79 15.58 -21.16
C LEU A 318 -20.16 15.53 -22.56
N GLN A 319 -19.47 16.61 -22.92
CA GLN A 319 -18.63 16.64 -24.11
C GLN A 319 -17.47 15.64 -23.97
N TRP A 320 -17.05 15.04 -25.08
CA TRP A 320 -16.06 13.96 -25.03
C TRP A 320 -14.68 14.48 -24.59
N GLY A 321 -14.27 15.67 -25.04
CA GLY A 321 -13.06 16.34 -24.52
C GLY A 321 -13.05 16.54 -23.00
N LYS A 322 -14.21 16.70 -22.33
CA LYS A 322 -14.25 16.72 -20.86
C LYS A 322 -13.98 15.35 -20.24
N LEU A 323 -14.44 14.27 -20.87
CA LEU A 323 -14.12 12.90 -20.46
C LEU A 323 -12.63 12.58 -20.66
N TYR A 324 -12.02 13.09 -21.73
CA TYR A 324 -10.58 12.98 -21.95
C TYR A 324 -9.78 13.66 -20.83
N ASN A 325 -10.16 14.89 -20.45
CA ASN A 325 -9.55 15.60 -19.32
C ASN A 325 -9.74 14.85 -17.98
N ILE A 326 -10.92 14.25 -17.75
CA ILE A 326 -11.15 13.39 -16.59
C ILE A 326 -10.18 12.21 -16.57
N ALA A 327 -9.90 11.58 -17.72
CA ALA A 327 -8.93 10.48 -17.80
C ALA A 327 -7.51 10.93 -17.38
N ILE A 328 -7.06 12.10 -17.84
CA ILE A 328 -5.76 12.68 -17.45
C ILE A 328 -5.71 12.93 -15.94
N GLU A 329 -6.76 13.54 -15.38
CA GLU A 329 -6.85 13.82 -13.95
C GLU A 329 -6.84 12.55 -13.08
N ILE A 330 -7.52 11.49 -13.53
CA ILE A 330 -7.46 10.17 -12.87
C ILE A 330 -6.02 9.62 -12.95
N ALA A 331 -5.38 9.68 -14.12
CA ALA A 331 -4.02 9.19 -14.31
C ALA A 331 -3.01 9.89 -13.37
N ARG A 332 -3.17 11.21 -13.16
CA ARG A 332 -2.36 11.98 -12.20
C ARG A 332 -2.57 11.48 -10.76
N GLY A 333 -3.81 11.20 -10.37
CA GLY A 333 -4.12 10.62 -9.06
C GLY A 333 -3.46 9.27 -8.83
N ILE A 334 -3.49 8.37 -9.82
CA ILE A 334 -2.86 7.06 -9.73
C ILE A 334 -1.32 7.18 -9.77
N SER A 335 -0.77 8.05 -10.62
CA SER A 335 0.68 8.32 -10.64
C SER A 335 1.19 8.81 -9.29
N TYR A 336 0.44 9.65 -8.58
CA TYR A 336 0.79 10.04 -7.22
C TYR A 336 0.92 8.83 -6.27
N LEU A 337 -0.05 7.90 -6.31
CA LEU A 337 -0.01 6.67 -5.49
C LEU A 337 1.21 5.79 -5.79
N HIS A 338 1.58 5.70 -7.07
CA HIS A 338 2.66 4.84 -7.53
C HIS A 338 4.05 5.46 -7.33
N ASP A 339 4.21 6.72 -7.68
CA ASP A 339 5.52 7.35 -7.86
C ASP A 339 5.87 8.30 -6.70
N SER A 340 4.88 8.89 -6.03
CA SER A 340 5.10 9.92 -5.00
C SER A 340 4.90 9.40 -3.58
N CYS A 341 4.00 8.45 -3.36
CA CYS A 341 3.77 7.88 -2.03
C CYS A 341 4.92 6.95 -1.61
N HIS A 342 5.38 7.12 -0.37
CA HIS A 342 6.42 6.30 0.24
C HIS A 342 5.91 5.78 1.60
N PRO A 343 5.65 4.47 1.75
CA PRO A 343 5.76 3.42 0.72
C PRO A 343 4.78 3.58 -0.46
N GLN A 344 5.15 3.03 -1.63
CA GLN A 344 4.30 2.99 -2.82
C GLN A 344 2.96 2.30 -2.50
N ILE A 345 1.86 2.89 -2.97
CA ILE A 345 0.51 2.38 -2.75
C ILE A 345 0.00 1.75 -4.05
N ILE A 346 -0.47 0.50 -3.97
CA ILE A 346 -1.14 -0.20 -5.07
C ILE A 346 -2.63 -0.30 -4.73
N HIS A 347 -3.50 0.16 -5.62
CA HIS A 347 -4.93 0.31 -5.36
C HIS A 347 -5.74 -0.99 -5.53
N HIS A 348 -5.44 -1.80 -6.55
CA HIS A 348 -6.08 -3.06 -6.92
C HIS A 348 -7.55 -3.03 -7.40
N ASP A 349 -8.22 -1.87 -7.41
CA ASP A 349 -9.64 -1.78 -7.81
C ASP A 349 -9.95 -0.50 -8.60
N ILE A 350 -9.03 -0.14 -9.49
CA ILE A 350 -9.21 0.99 -10.41
C ILE A 350 -10.31 0.64 -11.43
N LYS A 351 -11.44 1.35 -11.38
CA LYS A 351 -12.60 1.18 -12.28
C LYS A 351 -13.48 2.45 -12.27
N PRO A 352 -14.36 2.67 -13.26
CA PRO A 352 -15.27 3.83 -13.27
C PRO A 352 -16.14 3.98 -12.00
N GLY A 353 -16.56 2.85 -11.39
CA GLY A 353 -17.35 2.87 -10.16
C GLY A 353 -16.60 3.41 -8.93
N ASN A 354 -15.26 3.41 -8.96
CA ASN A 354 -14.39 3.89 -7.88
C ASN A 354 -13.75 5.25 -8.21
N VAL A 355 -14.36 6.01 -9.12
CA VAL A 355 -14.01 7.42 -9.37
C VAL A 355 -15.25 8.26 -9.14
N LEU A 356 -15.20 9.18 -8.17
CA LEU A 356 -16.28 10.13 -7.93
C LEU A 356 -15.99 11.48 -8.57
N LEU A 357 -17.04 12.22 -8.92
CA LEU A 357 -16.98 13.50 -9.61
C LEU A 357 -17.62 14.58 -8.74
N ASP A 358 -16.89 15.67 -8.54
CA ASP A 358 -17.41 16.84 -7.83
C ASP A 358 -18.38 17.64 -8.73
N SER A 359 -18.94 18.72 -8.20
CA SER A 359 -19.83 19.64 -8.92
C SER A 359 -19.26 20.21 -10.24
N LYS A 360 -17.92 20.22 -10.43
CA LYS A 360 -17.23 20.67 -11.65
C LYS A 360 -16.74 19.51 -12.53
N PHE A 361 -17.15 18.30 -12.20
CA PHE A 361 -16.70 17.06 -12.82
C PHE A 361 -15.18 16.86 -12.74
N SER A 362 -14.55 17.33 -11.65
CA SER A 362 -13.17 16.95 -11.32
C SER A 362 -13.18 15.58 -10.63
N PRO A 363 -12.36 14.62 -11.08
CA PRO A 363 -12.41 13.25 -10.58
C PRO A 363 -11.55 13.04 -9.34
N LYS A 364 -12.04 12.17 -8.46
CA LYS A 364 -11.33 11.66 -7.29
C LYS A 364 -11.44 10.15 -7.20
N VAL A 365 -10.30 9.48 -7.16
CA VAL A 365 -10.22 8.04 -6.94
C VAL A 365 -10.59 7.74 -5.48
N ILE A 366 -11.45 6.73 -5.28
CA ILE A 366 -11.96 6.28 -3.98
C ILE A 366 -11.69 4.79 -3.76
N ASP A 367 -12.02 4.31 -2.55
CA ASP A 367 -12.12 2.89 -2.17
C ASP A 367 -10.77 2.15 -2.08
N PHE A 368 -9.98 2.54 -1.08
CA PHE A 368 -8.67 1.97 -0.76
C PHE A 368 -8.78 0.75 0.17
N GLY A 369 -9.97 0.19 0.37
CA GLY A 369 -10.20 -0.92 1.31
C GLY A 369 -9.46 -2.22 0.96
N ILE A 370 -8.93 -2.35 -0.26
CA ILE A 370 -8.05 -3.46 -0.67
C ILE A 370 -6.66 -3.01 -1.12
N ALA A 371 -6.36 -1.72 -0.94
CA ALA A 371 -5.07 -1.14 -1.27
C ALA A 371 -3.98 -1.78 -0.41
N ARG A 372 -2.75 -1.78 -0.93
CA ARG A 372 -1.58 -2.31 -0.22
C ARG A 372 -0.39 -1.38 -0.33
N LEU A 373 0.43 -1.41 0.70
CA LEU A 373 1.74 -0.80 0.68
C LEU A 373 2.72 -1.81 0.06
N ASN A 374 3.57 -1.36 -0.86
CA ASN A 374 4.51 -2.22 -1.57
C ASN A 374 5.56 -2.90 -0.63
N ARG A 375 5.62 -2.52 0.65
CA ARG A 375 6.42 -3.22 1.68
C ARG A 375 5.83 -4.56 2.11
N ASP A 376 4.54 -4.79 1.90
CA ASP A 376 3.82 -5.98 2.39
C ASP A 376 3.90 -7.18 1.42
N LEU A 377 4.51 -7.02 0.24
CA LEU A 377 4.60 -8.06 -0.79
C LEU A 377 5.62 -9.17 -0.47
N SER A 378 6.59 -8.92 0.42
CA SER A 378 7.57 -9.94 0.84
C SER A 378 7.03 -10.92 1.87
N GLN A 379 5.87 -10.65 2.50
CA GLN A 379 5.38 -11.39 3.67
C GLN A 379 4.03 -12.11 3.51
N PHE A 380 3.39 -12.10 2.34
CA PHE A 380 2.07 -12.74 2.18
C PHE A 380 1.93 -13.61 0.94
N THR A 381 1.62 -14.89 1.18
CA THR A 381 1.04 -15.81 0.19
C THR A 381 -0.30 -15.25 -0.31
N GLN A 382 -0.47 -15.26 -1.63
CA GLN A 382 -1.58 -14.64 -2.37
C GLN A 382 -2.92 -15.31 -2.00
N THR A 383 -3.66 -14.71 -1.06
CA THR A 383 -5.02 -15.16 -0.70
C THR A 383 -6.05 -14.51 -1.62
N GLY A 384 -6.34 -15.19 -2.74
CA GLY A 384 -7.50 -14.95 -3.62
C GLY A 384 -7.32 -13.86 -4.70
N ILE A 385 -8.07 -13.99 -5.80
CA ILE A 385 -8.20 -12.97 -6.84
C ILE A 385 -8.88 -11.73 -6.21
N ARG A 386 -8.24 -10.56 -6.36
CA ARG A 386 -8.74 -9.27 -5.87
C ARG A 386 -9.05 -8.34 -7.04
N GLY A 387 -9.99 -7.42 -6.81
CA GLY A 387 -10.44 -6.45 -7.81
C GLY A 387 -11.73 -6.86 -8.52
N THR A 388 -12.19 -6.01 -9.44
CA THR A 388 -13.46 -6.17 -10.14
C THR A 388 -13.30 -6.86 -11.49
N TYR A 389 -14.09 -7.91 -11.73
CA TYR A 389 -14.10 -8.64 -13.00
C TYR A 389 -14.24 -7.68 -14.20
N GLY A 390 -13.43 -7.90 -15.23
CA GLY A 390 -13.31 -7.00 -16.39
C GLY A 390 -12.20 -5.95 -16.28
N TYR A 391 -11.74 -5.62 -15.06
CA TYR A 391 -10.63 -4.69 -14.81
C TYR A 391 -9.39 -5.40 -14.23
N VAL A 392 -9.56 -6.60 -13.65
CA VAL A 392 -8.44 -7.37 -13.08
C VAL A 392 -7.43 -7.77 -14.15
N ALA A 393 -6.16 -7.44 -13.89
CA ALA A 393 -5.06 -7.76 -14.78
C ALA A 393 -4.82 -9.29 -14.93
N PRO A 394 -4.39 -9.78 -16.11
CA PRO A 394 -4.22 -11.20 -16.36
C PRO A 394 -3.32 -11.91 -15.35
N GLU A 395 -2.23 -11.28 -14.92
CA GLU A 395 -1.28 -11.85 -13.96
C GLU A 395 -1.89 -12.09 -12.56
N ILE A 396 -2.92 -11.33 -12.18
CA ILE A 396 -3.66 -11.54 -10.93
C ILE A 396 -4.57 -12.76 -11.08
N CYS A 397 -5.28 -12.87 -12.20
CA CYS A 397 -6.15 -14.02 -12.49
C CYS A 397 -5.36 -15.33 -12.59
N LEU A 398 -4.12 -15.27 -13.09
CA LEU A 398 -3.22 -16.41 -13.23
C LEU A 398 -2.47 -16.76 -11.93
N GLY A 399 -2.66 -16.01 -10.84
CA GLY A 399 -2.01 -16.27 -9.56
C GLY A 399 -0.49 -16.14 -9.62
N MET A 400 0.03 -15.22 -10.43
CA MET A 400 1.47 -15.00 -10.54
C MET A 400 2.02 -14.38 -9.25
N GLN A 401 3.19 -14.85 -8.80
CA GLN A 401 3.82 -14.40 -7.53
C GLN A 401 4.26 -12.93 -7.55
N ALA A 402 4.54 -12.34 -8.71
CA ALA A 402 5.07 -10.98 -8.83
C ALA A 402 4.00 -9.97 -9.31
N VAL A 403 2.98 -9.71 -8.47
CA VAL A 403 2.02 -8.63 -8.70
C VAL A 403 2.66 -7.30 -8.30
N SER A 404 2.62 -6.31 -9.19
CA SER A 404 3.17 -4.96 -8.95
C SER A 404 2.11 -3.90 -9.26
N TYR A 405 2.46 -2.61 -9.08
CA TYR A 405 1.61 -1.47 -9.47
C TYR A 405 1.13 -1.52 -10.94
N LYS A 406 1.76 -2.33 -11.79
CA LYS A 406 1.34 -2.57 -13.19
C LYS A 406 -0.07 -3.17 -13.33
N CYS A 407 -0.63 -3.77 -12.28
CA CYS A 407 -2.03 -4.21 -12.32
C CYS A 407 -3.03 -3.04 -12.29
N ASP A 408 -2.70 -1.95 -11.59
CA ASP A 408 -3.49 -0.71 -11.62
C ASP A 408 -3.38 -0.05 -13.00
N VAL A 409 -2.21 -0.11 -13.64
CA VAL A 409 -2.01 0.39 -15.01
C VAL A 409 -2.94 -0.34 -15.99
N TYR A 410 -3.01 -1.67 -15.91
CA TYR A 410 -3.95 -2.46 -16.71
C TYR A 410 -5.40 -2.05 -16.47
N SER A 411 -5.78 -1.97 -15.20
CA SER A 411 -7.13 -1.58 -14.78
C SER A 411 -7.51 -0.18 -15.29
N PHE A 412 -6.56 0.76 -15.28
CA PHE A 412 -6.72 2.08 -15.89
C PHE A 412 -6.89 2.00 -17.42
N GLY A 413 -6.10 1.17 -18.11
CA GLY A 413 -6.28 0.90 -19.54
C GLY A 413 -7.68 0.39 -19.88
N MET A 414 -8.22 -0.52 -19.05
CA MET A 414 -9.60 -0.99 -19.18
C MET A 414 -10.62 0.14 -19.00
N MET A 415 -10.40 1.03 -18.03
CA MET A 415 -11.23 2.23 -17.82
C MET A 415 -11.19 3.19 -19.02
N LEU A 416 -10.05 3.34 -19.70
CA LEU A 416 -9.95 4.18 -20.89
C LEU A 416 -10.85 3.66 -22.02
N PHE A 417 -10.97 2.34 -22.21
CA PHE A 417 -11.91 1.80 -23.20
C PHE A 417 -13.37 2.15 -22.86
N ASP A 418 -13.75 2.16 -21.58
CA ASP A 418 -15.08 2.59 -21.16
C ASP A 418 -15.32 4.08 -21.46
N ILE A 419 -14.30 4.92 -21.25
CA ILE A 419 -14.35 6.35 -21.57
C ILE A 419 -14.50 6.57 -23.07
N LEU A 420 -13.72 5.84 -23.89
CA LEU A 420 -13.81 5.86 -25.34
C LEU A 420 -15.21 5.47 -25.82
N GLY A 421 -15.74 4.36 -25.31
CA GLY A 421 -17.02 3.78 -25.68
C GLY A 421 -18.26 4.48 -25.10
N SER A 422 -18.09 5.52 -24.29
CA SER A 422 -19.18 6.17 -23.54
C SER A 422 -20.35 6.66 -24.40
N LYS A 423 -20.08 7.06 -25.66
CA LYS A 423 -21.11 7.52 -26.61
C LYS A 423 -21.43 6.50 -27.71
N ARG A 424 -20.90 5.29 -27.62
CA ARG A 424 -21.13 4.21 -28.59
C ARG A 424 -22.61 3.83 -28.60
N LYS A 425 -23.25 3.90 -29.76
CA LYS A 425 -24.68 3.56 -29.93
C LYS A 425 -24.82 2.10 -30.37
N GLY A 426 -25.47 1.27 -29.56
CA GLY A 426 -25.89 -0.09 -29.93
C GLY A 426 -25.56 -1.14 -28.88
N ALA A 427 -26.59 -1.79 -28.33
CA ALA A 427 -26.42 -2.96 -27.48
C ALA A 427 -26.01 -4.18 -28.33
N GLY A 428 -24.92 -4.86 -27.98
CA GLY A 428 -24.49 -6.11 -28.63
C GLY A 428 -23.42 -5.99 -29.72
N GLN A 429 -22.70 -4.86 -29.79
CA GLN A 429 -21.42 -4.84 -30.52
C GLN A 429 -20.34 -5.49 -29.64
N GLY A 430 -19.32 -6.09 -30.25
CA GLY A 430 -18.34 -6.97 -29.60
C GLY A 430 -17.55 -6.32 -28.45
N TRP A 431 -16.59 -7.06 -27.91
CA TRP A 431 -15.77 -6.55 -26.83
C TRP A 431 -14.87 -5.39 -27.32
N LEU A 432 -15.25 -4.15 -26.99
CA LEU A 432 -14.61 -2.91 -27.47
C LEU A 432 -13.06 -2.90 -27.38
N PRO A 433 -12.42 -3.32 -26.27
CA PRO A 433 -10.96 -3.40 -26.21
C PRO A 433 -10.35 -4.24 -27.33
N GLY A 434 -10.98 -5.37 -27.65
CA GLY A 434 -10.59 -6.25 -28.75
C GLY A 434 -10.80 -5.64 -30.13
N GLU A 435 -11.92 -4.95 -30.34
CA GLU A 435 -12.19 -4.23 -31.59
C GLU A 435 -11.18 -3.09 -31.81
N VAL A 436 -10.84 -2.33 -30.76
CA VAL A 436 -9.84 -1.26 -30.83
C VAL A 436 -8.46 -1.83 -31.17
N ARG A 437 -8.08 -2.97 -30.58
CA ARG A 437 -6.86 -3.70 -30.95
C ARG A 437 -6.84 -4.06 -32.44
N ASP A 438 -7.91 -4.70 -32.93
CA ASP A 438 -7.99 -5.15 -34.32
C ASP A 438 -7.93 -3.96 -35.29
N LYS A 439 -8.66 -2.88 -34.98
CA LYS A 439 -8.64 -1.64 -35.77
C LYS A 439 -7.30 -0.93 -35.70
N PHE A 440 -6.59 -0.96 -34.58
CA PHE A 440 -5.23 -0.44 -34.47
C PHE A 440 -4.28 -1.20 -35.41
N GLN A 441 -4.29 -2.54 -35.38
CA GLN A 441 -3.45 -3.38 -36.25
C GLN A 441 -3.75 -3.15 -37.74
N GLN A 442 -5.03 -2.92 -38.07
CA GLN A 442 -5.47 -2.62 -39.43
C GLN A 442 -5.22 -1.15 -39.85
N LYS A 443 -4.70 -0.29 -38.95
CA LYS A 443 -4.55 1.16 -39.15
C LYS A 443 -5.87 1.87 -39.47
N GLN A 444 -6.94 1.45 -38.80
CA GLN A 444 -8.32 1.91 -38.99
C GLN A 444 -8.94 2.50 -37.70
N LEU A 445 -8.13 3.04 -36.77
CA LEU A 445 -8.65 3.63 -35.52
C LEU A 445 -9.74 4.70 -35.75
N ASP A 446 -9.65 5.47 -36.82
CA ASP A 446 -10.68 6.47 -37.17
C ASP A 446 -12.09 5.85 -37.26
N THR A 447 -12.21 4.62 -37.74
CA THR A 447 -13.51 3.94 -37.88
C THR A 447 -14.16 3.67 -36.53
N ILE A 448 -13.42 3.08 -35.59
CA ILE A 448 -13.96 2.77 -34.26
C ILE A 448 -14.20 4.02 -33.41
N ILE A 449 -13.41 5.09 -33.61
CA ILE A 449 -13.61 6.38 -32.96
C ILE A 449 -14.94 7.00 -33.41
N MET A 450 -15.25 6.95 -34.72
CA MET A 450 -16.55 7.40 -35.24
C MET A 450 -17.71 6.53 -34.73
N ASP A 451 -17.53 5.21 -34.64
CA ASP A 451 -18.54 4.30 -34.08
C ASP A 451 -18.82 4.60 -32.59
N CYS A 452 -17.81 5.11 -31.87
CA CYS A 452 -17.95 5.62 -30.51
C CYS A 452 -18.63 7.00 -30.43
N GLY A 453 -19.09 7.57 -31.54
CA GLY A 453 -19.82 8.84 -31.57
C GLY A 453 -18.95 10.09 -31.44
N ILE A 454 -17.64 9.97 -31.67
CA ILE A 454 -16.67 11.05 -31.58
C ILE A 454 -16.44 11.61 -32.99
N VAL A 455 -17.03 12.77 -33.27
CA VAL A 455 -17.11 13.34 -34.62
C VAL A 455 -16.30 14.63 -34.80
N GLU A 456 -16.06 15.37 -33.72
CA GLU A 456 -15.28 16.61 -33.74
C GLU A 456 -13.81 16.30 -33.98
N GLU A 457 -13.15 17.04 -34.88
CA GLU A 457 -11.76 16.75 -35.29
C GLU A 457 -10.75 16.90 -34.15
N GLU A 458 -10.98 17.84 -33.24
CA GLU A 458 -10.14 18.02 -32.04
C GLU A 458 -10.22 16.78 -31.13
N ASP A 459 -11.44 16.34 -30.81
CA ASP A 459 -11.67 15.14 -29.99
C ASP A 459 -11.15 13.86 -30.67
N LYS A 460 -11.11 13.78 -32.01
CA LYS A 460 -10.58 12.61 -32.72
C LYS A 460 -9.08 12.42 -32.50
N VAL A 461 -8.30 13.49 -32.41
CA VAL A 461 -6.86 13.41 -32.15
C VAL A 461 -6.64 12.83 -30.75
N ASP A 462 -7.34 13.37 -29.76
CA ASP A 462 -7.29 12.92 -28.38
C ASP A 462 -7.83 11.48 -28.24
N ALA A 463 -8.86 11.09 -29.00
CA ALA A 463 -9.39 9.74 -29.03
C ALA A 463 -8.40 8.72 -29.61
N LYS A 464 -7.59 9.10 -30.61
CA LYS A 464 -6.49 8.25 -31.10
C LYS A 464 -5.43 8.06 -30.03
N THR A 465 -5.03 9.15 -29.38
CA THR A 465 -4.07 9.11 -28.26
C THR A 465 -4.59 8.21 -27.15
N LEU A 466 -5.83 8.42 -26.70
CA LEU A 466 -6.48 7.62 -25.67
C LEU A 466 -6.55 6.14 -26.05
N SER A 467 -6.92 5.82 -27.29
CA SER A 467 -7.02 4.43 -27.78
C SER A 467 -5.67 3.70 -27.72
N ILE A 468 -4.59 4.37 -28.15
CA ILE A 468 -3.24 3.79 -28.14
C ILE A 468 -2.74 3.64 -26.70
N VAL A 469 -2.92 4.67 -25.86
CA VAL A 469 -2.55 4.60 -24.44
C VAL A 469 -3.30 3.49 -23.71
N ALA A 470 -4.59 3.29 -24.00
CA ALA A 470 -5.40 2.20 -23.46
C ALA A 470 -4.80 0.83 -23.81
N LEU A 471 -4.41 0.63 -25.08
CA LEU A 471 -3.73 -0.59 -25.54
C LEU A 471 -2.37 -0.80 -24.85
N LEU A 472 -1.56 0.25 -24.71
CA LEU A 472 -0.27 0.19 -23.99
C LEU A 472 -0.44 -0.17 -22.52
N CYS A 473 -1.46 0.37 -21.87
CA CYS A 473 -1.80 0.04 -20.50
C CYS A 473 -2.30 -1.41 -20.38
N ALA A 474 -2.99 -1.92 -21.39
CA ALA A 474 -3.58 -3.25 -21.41
C ALA A 474 -2.68 -4.36 -21.97
N GLU A 475 -1.38 -4.11 -22.16
CA GLU A 475 -0.40 -5.12 -22.56
C GLU A 475 -0.50 -6.38 -21.69
N HIS A 476 -0.47 -7.56 -22.32
CA HIS A 476 -0.56 -8.82 -21.59
C HIS A 476 0.60 -8.99 -20.61
N ASN A 477 1.83 -8.68 -21.06
CA ASN A 477 3.01 -8.70 -20.22
C ASN A 477 3.11 -7.41 -19.38
N PRO A 478 3.06 -7.48 -18.02
CA PRO A 478 3.13 -6.30 -17.16
C PRO A 478 4.39 -5.44 -17.36
N ARG A 479 5.49 -6.03 -17.85
CA ARG A 479 6.74 -5.30 -18.12
C ARG A 479 6.61 -4.32 -19.28
N ASN A 480 5.75 -4.60 -20.24
CA ASN A 480 5.54 -3.74 -21.42
C ASN A 480 4.61 -2.55 -21.12
N ARG A 481 3.85 -2.61 -20.01
CA ARG A 481 2.96 -1.52 -19.59
C ARG A 481 3.79 -0.29 -19.14
N PRO A 482 3.42 0.94 -19.55
CA PRO A 482 4.07 2.16 -19.07
C PRO A 482 3.88 2.36 -17.55
N SER A 483 4.67 3.26 -16.94
CA SER A 483 4.34 3.80 -15.61
C SER A 483 3.17 4.79 -15.71
N MET A 484 2.44 5.03 -14.62
CA MET A 484 1.35 6.02 -14.65
C MET A 484 1.86 7.45 -14.90
N SER A 485 3.04 7.82 -14.40
CA SER A 485 3.70 9.08 -14.78
C SER A 485 3.97 9.20 -16.28
N THR A 486 4.32 8.11 -16.95
CA THR A 486 4.49 8.07 -18.40
C THR A 486 3.13 8.18 -19.11
N VAL A 487 2.10 7.50 -18.60
CA VAL A 487 0.72 7.57 -19.12
C VAL A 487 0.19 9.00 -19.09
N VAL A 488 0.42 9.74 -17.99
CA VAL A 488 0.04 11.15 -17.89
C VAL A 488 0.67 11.97 -19.02
N LYS A 489 1.99 11.86 -19.20
CA LYS A 489 2.73 12.58 -20.26
C LYS A 489 2.26 12.20 -21.67
N MET A 490 1.90 10.93 -21.90
CA MET A 490 1.35 10.48 -23.18
C MET A 490 -0.02 11.09 -23.47
N LEU A 491 -0.90 11.12 -22.49
CA LEU A 491 -2.23 11.72 -22.62
C LEU A 491 -2.16 13.26 -22.70
N GLU A 492 -1.14 13.89 -22.14
CA GLU A 492 -0.92 15.33 -22.27
C GLU A 492 -0.20 15.71 -23.58
N GLY A 493 0.22 14.72 -24.38
CA GLY A 493 0.96 14.93 -25.62
C GLY A 493 2.40 15.41 -25.42
N GLU A 494 2.95 15.30 -24.22
CA GLU A 494 4.32 15.71 -23.89
C GLU A 494 5.38 14.75 -24.45
N ILE A 495 5.02 13.48 -24.64
CA ILE A 495 5.91 12.45 -25.17
C ILE A 495 5.24 11.66 -26.29
N PRO A 496 6.03 11.13 -27.25
CA PRO A 496 5.47 10.32 -28.32
C PRO A 496 4.93 8.99 -27.81
N LEU A 497 3.89 8.50 -28.48
CA LEU A 497 3.35 7.17 -28.26
C LEU A 497 4.24 6.13 -28.94
N TRP A 498 4.50 5.02 -28.26
CA TRP A 498 5.10 3.84 -28.88
C TRP A 498 4.04 2.82 -29.27
N THR A 499 4.45 1.83 -30.06
CA THR A 499 3.55 0.81 -30.62
C THR A 499 3.22 -0.26 -29.57
N PRO A 500 1.94 -0.51 -29.26
CA PRO A 500 1.52 -1.70 -28.53
C PRO A 500 1.99 -2.99 -29.22
N VAL A 501 2.45 -3.95 -28.43
CA VAL A 501 3.03 -5.22 -28.85
C VAL A 501 1.95 -6.30 -28.91
N ASP A 502 1.36 -6.67 -27.76
CA ASP A 502 0.42 -7.78 -27.68
C ASP A 502 -0.65 -7.57 -26.58
N PRO A 503 -1.50 -6.55 -26.72
CA PRO A 503 -2.69 -6.43 -25.89
C PRO A 503 -3.70 -7.51 -26.28
N PHE A 504 -4.19 -8.25 -25.28
CA PHE A 504 -5.25 -9.26 -25.42
C PHE A 504 -4.96 -10.44 -26.37
N PRO A 505 -3.88 -11.22 -26.18
CA PRO A 505 -3.48 -12.31 -27.11
C PRO A 505 -4.54 -13.40 -27.31
N TYR A 506 -5.46 -13.56 -26.34
CA TYR A 506 -6.51 -14.59 -26.37
C TYR A 506 -7.84 -14.10 -26.95
N TYR A 507 -7.95 -12.83 -27.38
CA TYR A 507 -9.16 -12.34 -28.02
C TYR A 507 -9.20 -12.75 -29.50
N ASP A 508 -10.24 -13.49 -29.88
CA ASP A 508 -10.52 -13.95 -31.24
C ASP A 508 -11.85 -13.37 -31.73
N SER A 509 -11.77 -12.39 -32.64
CA SER A 509 -12.93 -11.71 -33.22
C SER A 509 -13.77 -12.61 -34.12
N SER A 510 -13.28 -13.79 -34.52
CA SER A 510 -14.06 -14.77 -35.30
C SER A 510 -15.10 -15.51 -34.46
N SER A 511 -14.90 -15.62 -33.14
CA SER A 511 -15.78 -16.33 -32.21
C SER A 511 -17.10 -15.58 -31.94
N GLU A 512 -17.09 -14.24 -31.93
CA GLU A 512 -18.26 -13.40 -31.64
C GLU A 512 -19.30 -13.37 -32.78
N SER A 513 -18.87 -13.58 -34.04
CA SER A 513 -19.79 -13.62 -35.20
C SER A 513 -20.73 -14.85 -35.23
N SER A 514 -20.42 -15.90 -34.46
CA SER A 514 -21.13 -17.17 -34.50
C SER A 514 -22.41 -17.20 -33.64
N THR A 515 -22.58 -16.26 -32.72
CA THR A 515 -23.68 -16.29 -31.73
C THR A 515 -24.96 -15.56 -32.19
N ILE A 516 -24.88 -14.72 -33.24
CA ILE A 516 -26.04 -13.97 -33.75
C ILE A 516 -26.88 -14.80 -34.76
N GLY A 517 -26.39 -15.98 -35.17
CA GLY A 517 -26.93 -16.76 -36.27
C GLY A 517 -27.67 -18.06 -35.93
N SER A 518 -28.31 -18.23 -34.77
CA SER A 518 -29.26 -19.37 -34.59
C SER A 518 -30.03 -19.29 -33.27
N SER A 519 -31.29 -18.83 -33.31
CA SER A 519 -32.38 -19.33 -32.45
C SER A 519 -33.74 -18.76 -32.85
N THR A 520 -34.24 -19.16 -34.01
CA THR A 520 -35.69 -19.31 -34.23
C THR A 520 -35.98 -20.80 -34.39
N ARG A 521 -36.17 -21.49 -33.27
CA ARG A 521 -36.91 -22.76 -33.24
C ARG A 521 -38.07 -22.62 -32.27
N THR A 522 -39.22 -22.34 -32.87
CA THR A 522 -40.58 -22.54 -32.34
C THR A 522 -40.69 -23.87 -31.59
N ARG A 523 -40.98 -23.82 -30.29
CA ARG A 523 -41.40 -24.97 -29.50
C ARG A 523 -42.91 -25.16 -29.64
N HIS A 524 -43.30 -26.23 -30.35
CA HIS A 524 -44.63 -26.81 -30.26
C HIS A 524 -44.87 -27.36 -28.84
N ARG A 525 -46.02 -27.03 -28.25
CA ARG A 525 -46.58 -27.66 -27.05
C ARG A 525 -47.37 -28.91 -27.45
N GLY A 526 -47.12 -30.03 -26.77
CA GLY A 526 -48.07 -31.13 -26.53
C GLY A 526 -47.73 -31.67 -25.13
N HIS A 527 -48.56 -31.51 -24.10
CA HIS A 527 -49.72 -32.37 -23.76
C HIS A 527 -49.39 -33.85 -23.79
N SER A 528 -48.94 -34.38 -22.65
CA SER A 528 -49.68 -35.36 -21.82
C SER A 528 -49.03 -35.43 -20.44
#